data_AF-A0A495IE59-F1
#
_entry.id   AF-A0A495IE59-F1
#
_cell.length_a   1.000
_cell.length_b   1.000
_cell.length_c   1.000
_cell.angle_alpha   90.00
_cell.angle_beta   90.00
_cell.angle_gamma   90.00
#
_symmetry.space_group_name_H-M   'P 1'
#
loop_
_entity.id
_entity.type
_entity.pdbx_description
1 polymer ?
#
loop_
_entity_poly.entity_id
_entity_poly.type
_entity_poly.pdbx_seq_one_letter_code
_entity_poly.pdbx_strand_id
1 'polypeptide(L)'
;MYFEAVSPSPYYNFHTDSPVTQYEVRKDQVLLGVIWFSDNDDAGGFMSAAACGGRGKNASVEWNQQLRQAKAAGLGPQLAVESLVRDVDLGQHGRIDTASRRHFPDLAAAHAFAAER
;
A
#
# COMPACT_ATOMS: atom_id res chain seq x y z
N MET A 1 5.50 -23.32 30.04
CA MET A 1 5.92 -22.00 29.53
C MET A 1 4.84 -21.53 28.58
N TYR A 2 4.12 -20.47 28.95
CA TYR A 2 3.17 -19.81 28.06
C TYR A 2 3.96 -18.87 27.17
N PHE A 3 3.89 -19.04 25.84
CA PHE A 3 4.33 -18.00 24.94
C PHE A 3 3.37 -16.82 25.11
N GLU A 4 3.92 -15.70 25.54
CA GLU A 4 3.24 -14.41 25.58
C GLU A 4 2.69 -14.14 24.18
N ALA A 5 1.39 -13.92 24.06
CA ALA A 5 0.77 -13.52 22.82
C ALA A 5 1.35 -12.14 22.45
N VAL A 6 2.42 -12.15 21.65
CA VAL A 6 2.87 -10.96 20.92
C VAL A 6 1.63 -10.42 20.23
N SER A 7 1.20 -9.22 20.63
CA SER A 7 0.10 -8.55 19.95
C SER A 7 0.38 -8.61 18.45
N PRO A 8 -0.60 -8.96 17.60
CA PRO A 8 -0.35 -9.11 16.17
C PRO A 8 0.34 -7.85 15.67
N SER A 9 1.43 -8.04 14.91
CA SER A 9 2.18 -6.93 14.32
C SER A 9 1.18 -6.01 13.62
N PRO A 10 1.18 -4.70 13.91
CA PRO A 10 0.26 -3.78 13.26
C PRO A 10 0.66 -3.52 11.79
N TYR A 11 1.63 -4.28 11.26
CA TYR A 11 2.12 -4.16 9.89
C TYR A 11 1.75 -5.41 9.11
N TYR A 12 1.31 -5.19 7.86
CA TYR A 12 1.34 -6.22 6.85
C TYR A 12 2.78 -6.61 6.51
N ASN A 13 2.98 -7.80 5.95
CA ASN A 13 4.28 -8.18 5.41
C ASN A 13 4.69 -7.22 4.28
N PHE A 14 5.94 -6.76 4.32
CA PHE A 14 6.51 -5.86 3.30
C PHE A 14 7.06 -6.62 2.09
N HIS A 15 7.21 -7.94 2.19
CA HIS A 15 7.68 -8.80 1.10
C HIS A 15 6.66 -9.89 0.78
N THR A 16 6.56 -10.25 -0.50
CA THR A 16 5.75 -11.36 -0.99
C THR A 16 6.26 -11.77 -2.37
N ASP A 17 6.37 -13.08 -2.58
CA ASP A 17 6.59 -13.68 -3.91
C ASP A 17 5.25 -14.14 -4.53
N SER A 18 4.14 -13.91 -3.83
CA SER A 18 2.79 -14.17 -4.34
C SER A 18 2.30 -13.04 -5.23
N PRO A 19 1.28 -13.30 -6.08
CA PRO A 19 0.65 -12.27 -6.89
C PRO A 19 0.17 -11.08 -6.07
N VAL A 20 0.50 -9.88 -6.54
CA VAL A 20 0.12 -8.62 -5.90
C VAL A 20 -0.84 -7.83 -6.77
N THR A 21 -1.72 -7.09 -6.13
CA THR A 21 -2.54 -6.05 -6.78
C THR A 21 -2.01 -4.68 -6.39
N GLN A 22 -1.96 -3.76 -7.35
CA GLN A 22 -1.45 -2.42 -7.17
C GLN A 22 -2.48 -1.39 -7.65
N TYR A 23 -2.52 -0.25 -6.97
CA TYR A 23 -3.16 0.98 -7.43
C TYR A 23 -2.18 2.15 -7.36
N GLU A 24 -2.31 3.09 -8.28
CA GLU A 24 -1.61 4.36 -8.25
C GLU A 24 -2.26 5.31 -7.23
N VAL A 25 -1.41 6.02 -6.49
CA VAL A 25 -1.82 7.12 -5.61
C VAL A 25 -1.44 8.42 -6.27
N ARG A 26 -2.45 9.24 -6.56
CA ARG A 26 -2.30 10.48 -7.31
C ARG A 26 -2.82 11.66 -6.50
N LYS A 27 -2.14 12.79 -6.67
CA LYS A 27 -2.67 14.11 -6.31
C LYS A 27 -2.81 14.91 -7.60
N ASP A 28 -4.04 15.22 -7.97
CA ASP A 28 -4.39 15.81 -9.27
C ASP A 28 -3.79 14.96 -10.41
N GLN A 29 -2.87 15.51 -11.21
CA GLN A 29 -2.20 14.77 -12.29
C GLN A 29 -0.84 14.17 -11.88
N VAL A 30 -0.43 14.35 -10.61
CA VAL A 30 0.89 13.93 -10.12
C VAL A 30 0.81 12.55 -9.47
N LEU A 31 1.59 11.60 -9.98
CA LEU A 31 1.77 10.28 -9.37
C LEU A 31 2.69 10.37 -8.16
N LEU A 32 2.15 10.24 -6.95
CA LEU A 32 2.93 10.28 -5.71
C LEU A 32 3.58 8.93 -5.39
N GLY A 33 2.94 7.85 -5.83
CA GLY A 33 3.40 6.49 -5.60
C GLY A 33 2.32 5.49 -5.91
N VAL A 34 2.48 4.29 -5.35
CA VAL A 34 1.62 3.15 -5.59
C VAL A 34 1.37 2.43 -4.28
N ILE A 35 0.12 2.06 -4.03
CA ILE A 35 -0.26 1.17 -2.94
C ILE A 35 -0.40 -0.24 -3.51
N TRP A 36 0.08 -1.24 -2.80
CA TRP A 36 0.04 -2.63 -3.24
C TRP A 36 -0.36 -3.55 -2.09
N PHE A 37 -0.94 -4.70 -2.43
CA PHE A 37 -1.35 -5.72 -1.46
C PHE A 37 -1.38 -7.12 -2.07
N SER A 38 -1.28 -8.13 -1.20
CA SER A 38 -1.46 -9.55 -1.48
C SER A 38 -2.07 -10.23 -0.25
N ASP A 39 -3.25 -10.82 -0.42
CA ASP A 39 -3.92 -11.53 0.67
C ASP A 39 -3.27 -12.88 0.99
N ASN A 40 -2.57 -13.49 0.03
CA ASN A 40 -1.93 -14.80 0.22
C ASN A 40 -0.91 -14.79 1.35
N ASP A 41 -0.12 -13.72 1.43
CA ASP A 41 0.97 -13.57 2.41
C ASP A 41 0.67 -12.50 3.45
N ASP A 42 -0.58 -12.01 3.53
CA ASP A 42 -0.97 -10.90 4.40
C ASP A 42 0.00 -9.70 4.24
N ALA A 43 0.30 -9.39 2.98
CA ALA A 43 1.34 -8.47 2.57
C ALA A 43 0.74 -7.21 1.93
N GLY A 44 1.38 -6.07 2.15
CA GLY A 44 0.93 -4.81 1.58
C GLY A 44 1.73 -3.62 2.07
N GLY A 45 1.72 -2.57 1.27
CA GLY A 45 2.49 -1.37 1.56
C GLY A 45 2.33 -0.28 0.52
N PHE A 46 3.08 0.79 0.72
CA PHE A 46 3.18 1.90 -0.21
C PHE A 46 4.62 2.03 -0.74
N MET A 47 4.76 2.24 -2.05
CA MET A 47 6.01 2.65 -2.68
C MET A 47 5.89 4.05 -3.25
N SER A 48 6.84 4.92 -2.94
CA SER A 48 6.91 6.26 -3.52
C SER A 48 7.38 6.23 -4.97
N ALA A 49 6.74 7.02 -5.84
CA ALA A 49 7.25 7.22 -7.20
C ALA A 49 8.57 8.00 -7.15
N ALA A 50 9.56 7.54 -7.91
CA ALA A 50 10.91 8.15 -7.92
C ALA A 50 10.87 9.63 -8.30
N ALA A 51 10.00 9.98 -9.26
CA ALA A 51 9.81 11.34 -9.75
C ALA A 51 9.29 12.34 -8.69
N CYS A 52 8.68 11.87 -7.60
CA CYS A 52 8.04 12.75 -6.60
C CYS A 52 8.91 13.12 -5.41
N GLY A 53 10.13 12.58 -5.30
CA GLY A 53 11.10 12.94 -4.27
C GLY A 53 10.50 13.05 -2.86
N GLY A 54 10.66 14.21 -2.22
CA GLY A 54 10.14 14.46 -0.87
C GLY A 54 8.62 14.34 -0.72
N ARG A 55 7.83 14.66 -1.76
CA ARG A 55 6.36 14.53 -1.72
C ARG A 55 5.93 13.06 -1.66
N GLY A 56 6.60 12.20 -2.43
CA GLY A 56 6.36 10.76 -2.40
C GLY A 56 6.73 10.14 -1.06
N LYS A 57 7.83 10.60 -0.43
CA LYS A 57 8.22 10.15 0.92
C LYS A 57 7.19 10.56 1.98
N ASN A 58 6.72 11.81 1.95
CA ASN A 58 5.70 12.26 2.88
C ASN A 58 4.38 11.51 2.69
N ALA A 59 3.98 11.24 1.44
CA ALA A 59 2.82 10.38 1.15
C ALA A 59 3.01 8.97 1.71
N SER A 60 4.20 8.39 1.58
CA SER A 60 4.50 7.05 2.10
C SER A 60 4.24 6.93 3.60
N VAL A 61 4.61 7.94 4.40
CA VAL A 61 4.36 7.93 5.85
C VAL A 61 2.86 7.82 6.15
N GLU A 62 2.06 8.69 5.53
CA GLU A 62 0.62 8.74 5.78
C GLU A 62 -0.10 7.48 5.28
N TRP A 63 0.24 6.99 4.08
CA TRP A 63 -0.38 5.77 3.53
C TRP A 63 -0.03 4.52 4.34
N ASN A 64 1.23 4.38 4.79
CA ASN A 64 1.59 3.27 5.68
C ASN A 64 0.90 3.39 7.04
N GLN A 65 0.64 4.60 7.55
CA GLN A 65 -0.14 4.79 8.77
C GLN A 65 -1.60 4.34 8.60
N GLN A 66 -2.22 4.62 7.45
CA GLN A 66 -3.57 4.15 7.15
C GLN A 66 -3.65 2.62 7.06
N LEU A 67 -2.69 1.98 6.37
CA LEU A 67 -2.57 0.51 6.34
C LEU A 67 -2.38 -0.08 7.73
N ARG A 68 -1.57 0.57 8.57
CA ARG A 68 -1.36 0.15 9.96
C ARG A 68 -2.66 0.22 10.78
N GLN A 69 -3.45 1.27 10.61
CA GLN A 69 -4.76 1.39 11.28
C GLN A 69 -5.72 0.30 10.83
N ALA A 70 -5.76 0.01 9.52
CA ALA A 70 -6.58 -1.08 8.98
C ALA A 70 -6.15 -2.45 9.52
N LYS A 71 -4.84 -2.71 9.59
CA LYS A 71 -4.30 -3.95 10.20
C LYS A 71 -4.65 -4.07 11.67
N ALA A 72 -4.52 -2.98 12.43
CA ALA A 72 -4.90 -2.93 13.84
C ALA A 72 -6.42 -3.17 14.05
N ALA A 73 -7.25 -2.81 13.08
CA ALA A 73 -8.68 -3.13 13.06
C ALA A 73 -8.98 -4.58 12.61
N GLY A 74 -7.95 -5.39 12.34
CA GLY A 74 -8.08 -6.79 11.92
C GLY A 74 -8.46 -6.97 10.45
N LEU A 75 -8.34 -5.92 9.63
CA LEU A 75 -8.65 -6.01 8.20
C LEU A 75 -7.52 -6.73 7.45
N GLY A 76 -7.90 -7.62 6.53
CA GLY A 76 -6.97 -8.19 5.55
C GLY A 76 -6.50 -7.13 4.53
N PRO A 77 -5.37 -7.36 3.83
CA PRO A 77 -4.77 -6.39 2.93
C PRO A 77 -5.73 -5.85 1.85
N GLN A 78 -6.48 -6.72 1.17
CA GLN A 78 -7.47 -6.29 0.17
C GLN A 78 -8.54 -5.40 0.79
N LEU A 79 -9.16 -5.85 1.88
CA LEU A 79 -10.24 -5.11 2.52
C LEU A 79 -9.77 -3.76 3.07
N ALA A 80 -8.52 -3.69 3.55
CA ALA A 80 -7.87 -2.45 3.93
C ALA A 80 -7.71 -1.50 2.74
N VAL A 81 -7.14 -1.96 1.62
CA VAL A 81 -6.97 -1.08 0.44
C VAL A 81 -8.33 -0.65 -0.12
N GLU A 82 -9.33 -1.53 -0.12
CA GLU A 82 -10.68 -1.17 -0.57
C GLU A 82 -11.40 -0.16 0.33
N SER A 83 -11.20 -0.22 1.66
CA SER A 83 -11.76 0.80 2.56
C SER A 83 -11.08 2.16 2.32
N LEU A 84 -9.76 2.16 2.13
CA LEU A 84 -9.01 3.38 1.80
C LEU A 84 -9.42 3.98 0.46
N VAL A 85 -9.69 3.14 -0.55
CA VAL A 85 -10.20 3.57 -1.86
C VAL A 85 -11.51 4.34 -1.73
N ARG A 86 -12.41 3.89 -0.85
CA ARG A 86 -13.75 4.47 -0.69
C ARG A 86 -13.74 5.74 0.13
N ASP A 87 -12.97 5.76 1.21
CA ASP A 87 -13.20 6.71 2.31
C ASP A 87 -12.06 7.71 2.52
N VAL A 88 -10.91 7.55 1.83
CA VAL A 88 -9.69 8.30 2.16
C VAL A 88 -9.16 9.14 0.99
N ASP A 89 -9.28 10.47 1.15
CA ASP A 89 -8.49 11.48 0.44
C ASP A 89 -7.58 12.17 1.45
N LEU A 90 -6.27 11.92 1.36
CA LEU A 90 -5.29 12.49 2.29
C LEU A 90 -4.81 13.89 1.87
N GLY A 91 -5.60 14.60 1.08
CA GLY A 91 -5.32 15.98 0.66
C GLY A 91 -4.01 16.03 -0.13
N GLN A 92 -2.98 16.62 0.46
CA GLN A 92 -1.65 16.76 -0.16
C GLN A 92 -0.92 15.41 -0.38
N HIS A 93 -1.32 14.35 0.31
CA HIS A 93 -0.74 13.00 0.18
C HIS A 93 -1.47 12.14 -0.87
N GLY A 94 -2.44 12.74 -1.56
CA GLY A 94 -3.16 12.14 -2.68
C GLY A 94 -4.29 11.22 -2.26
N ARG A 95 -4.86 10.57 -3.27
CA ARG A 95 -5.92 9.57 -3.17
C ARG A 95 -5.57 8.39 -4.07
N ILE A 96 -6.16 7.23 -3.78
CA ILE A 96 -6.01 6.07 -4.66
C ILE A 96 -6.84 6.28 -5.93
N ASP A 97 -6.22 6.06 -7.09
CA ASP A 97 -6.91 6.06 -8.39
C ASP A 97 -7.43 4.65 -8.68
N THR A 98 -8.75 4.46 -8.57
CA THR A 98 -9.39 3.16 -8.78
C THR A 98 -9.29 2.62 -10.20
N ALA A 99 -9.16 3.51 -11.19
CA ALA A 99 -9.02 3.11 -12.59
C ALA A 99 -7.63 2.55 -12.91
N SER A 100 -6.65 2.81 -12.03
CA SER A 100 -5.25 2.38 -12.21
C SER A 100 -4.96 0.96 -11.72
N ARG A 101 -5.99 0.21 -11.30
CA ARG A 101 -5.85 -1.17 -10.77
C ARG A 101 -5.03 -2.04 -11.71
N ARG A 102 -3.99 -2.66 -11.19
CA ARG A 102 -3.13 -3.58 -11.94
C ARG A 102 -2.76 -4.79 -11.11
N HIS A 103 -2.59 -5.92 -11.78
CA HIS A 103 -2.17 -7.19 -11.18
C HIS A 103 -0.77 -7.55 -11.66
N PHE A 104 0.04 -8.06 -10.75
CA PHE A 104 1.41 -8.51 -11.01
C PHE A 104 1.63 -9.92 -10.44
N PRO A 105 2.52 -10.72 -11.06
CA PRO A 105 2.80 -12.07 -10.60
C PRO A 105 3.51 -12.12 -9.23
N ASP A 106 4.24 -11.07 -8.88
CA ASP A 106 4.99 -10.93 -7.63
C ASP A 106 5.27 -9.45 -7.31
N LEU A 107 5.80 -9.18 -6.12
CA LEU A 107 6.15 -7.82 -5.71
C LEU A 107 7.30 -7.23 -6.54
N ALA A 108 8.25 -8.04 -7.00
CA ALA A 108 9.39 -7.57 -7.78
C ALA A 108 8.96 -6.99 -9.14
N ALA A 109 7.99 -7.63 -9.81
CA ALA A 109 7.38 -7.15 -11.03
C ALA A 109 6.60 -5.84 -10.80
N ALA A 110 5.89 -5.73 -9.67
CA ALA A 110 5.21 -4.48 -9.30
C ALA A 110 6.19 -3.34 -9.01
N HIS A 111 7.32 -3.64 -8.37
CA HIS A 111 8.41 -2.68 -8.13
C HIS A 111 9.06 -2.23 -9.44
N ALA A 112 9.39 -3.17 -10.34
CA ALA A 112 9.98 -2.86 -11.64
C ALA A 112 9.07 -1.93 -12.45
N PHE A 113 7.77 -2.23 -12.50
CA PHE A 113 6.80 -1.36 -13.16
C PHE A 113 6.72 0.04 -12.51
N ALA A 114 6.72 0.12 -11.19
CA ALA A 114 6.68 1.40 -10.47
C ALA A 114 7.96 2.23 -10.66
N ALA A 115 9.11 1.58 -10.88
CA ALA A 115 10.39 2.25 -11.11
C ALA A 115 10.50 2.88 -12.52
N GLU A 116 9.70 2.41 -13.49
CA GLU A 116 9.64 2.95 -14.86
C GLU A 116 8.70 4.17 -14.99
N ARG A 117 8.08 4.62 -13.90
CA ARG A 117 7.09 5.71 -13.85
C ARG A 117 7.65 6.99 -13.23
#